data_AF-A0A182YE96-F1
#
_entry.id   AF-A0A182YE96-F1
#
_cell.length_a   1.000
_cell.length_b   1.000
_cell.length_c   1.000
_cell.angle_alpha   90.00
_cell.angle_beta   90.00
_cell.angle_gamma   90.00
#
_symmetry.space_group_name_H-M   'P 1'
#
loop_
_entity.id
_entity.type
_entity.pdbx_description
1 polymer ?
#
loop_
_entity_poly.entity_id
_entity_poly.type
_entity_poly.pdbx_seq_one_letter_code
_entity_poly.pdbx_strand_id
1 'polypeptide(L)'
;MDLNPGKRYSARDLYQELPAPWKARLFQLLRDHPIAHENKPALFGEIFNQLCQYSYLARFKFGADLKDDNKARLARIKGNEMYHPRVMKYNDALVYYNEAIAFAPQDSVDRAIAYANRSIICLEQGMYGECLVNTQLARESSFPQRFLGILAIREAKAKAACQAMRQQNKVGGNRNTNRNRHQAKDLRLHTLIPCEGCTMVMYCSEDCLSKARLQYHRYECTIIRNLWNLSGVYAITVWRTIAKAILSFQNLQAMKEYLEMTLQLNQLCDIAANSLALTPYRTNINPALPFRTFLAAIMHRMVLDGTQLGPFCVYDPAMNRLLCDLILHYLNVFSEIERT
;
A
#
# COMPACT_ATOMS: atom_id res chain seq x y z
N MET A 1 18.00 21.04 14.96
CA MET A 1 18.49 20.60 13.63
C MET A 1 17.38 20.93 12.66
N ASP A 2 17.47 22.13 12.08
CA ASP A 2 16.35 22.79 11.42
C ASP A 2 16.31 22.34 9.97
N LEU A 3 15.61 21.22 9.76
CA LEU A 3 15.35 20.72 8.43
C LEU A 3 14.24 21.52 7.76
N ASN A 4 14.30 21.59 6.43
CA ASN A 4 13.34 22.34 5.62
C ASN A 4 11.91 21.78 5.82
N PRO A 5 10.98 22.56 6.41
CA PRO A 5 9.62 22.09 6.72
C PRO A 5 8.78 21.77 5.47
N GLY A 6 9.19 22.25 4.28
CA GLY A 6 8.52 21.95 3.01
C GLY A 6 9.05 20.71 2.27
N LYS A 7 10.22 20.17 2.66
CA LYS A 7 10.84 19.03 1.97
C LYS A 7 10.25 17.72 2.48
N ARG A 8 9.79 16.86 1.56
CA ARG A 8 9.45 15.47 1.88
C ARG A 8 10.75 14.66 1.95
N TYR A 9 10.91 13.90 3.03
CA TYR A 9 12.08 13.07 3.25
C TYR A 9 11.76 11.61 2.95
N SER A 10 12.56 10.95 2.12
CA SER A 10 12.62 9.49 2.14
C SER A 10 13.37 9.02 3.40
N ALA A 11 13.24 7.74 3.77
CA ALA A 11 14.01 7.19 4.87
C ALA A 11 15.52 7.37 4.68
N ARG A 12 16.01 7.27 3.43
CA ARG A 12 17.42 7.47 3.10
C ARG A 12 17.84 8.92 3.33
N ASP A 13 17.03 9.88 2.89
CA ASP A 13 17.32 11.30 3.09
C ASP A 13 17.37 11.65 4.58
N LEU A 14 16.37 11.21 5.35
CA LEU A 14 16.36 11.46 6.78
C LEU A 14 17.55 10.81 7.46
N TYR A 15 17.86 9.56 7.13
CA TYR A 15 19.00 8.85 7.71
C TYR A 15 20.34 9.56 7.41
N GLN A 16 20.51 10.09 6.21
CA GLN A 16 21.70 10.88 5.86
C GLN A 16 21.78 12.17 6.67
N GLU A 17 20.65 12.85 6.88
CA GLU A 17 20.55 14.10 7.63
C GLU A 17 20.60 13.93 9.16
N LEU A 18 20.51 12.70 9.69
CA LEU A 18 20.72 12.44 11.12
C LEU A 18 22.15 12.83 11.56
N PRO A 19 22.34 13.36 12.79
CA PRO A 19 23.65 13.79 13.27
C PRO A 19 24.71 12.69 13.17
N ALA A 20 25.94 13.04 12.80
CA ALA A 20 27.06 12.08 12.76
C ALA A 20 27.26 11.36 14.10
N PRO A 21 27.17 12.02 15.28
CA PRO A 21 27.22 11.32 16.57
C PRO A 21 26.09 10.29 16.75
N TRP A 22 24.89 10.56 16.21
CA TRP A 22 23.77 9.62 16.27
C TRP A 22 24.09 8.35 15.47
N LYS A 23 24.56 8.52 14.22
CA LYS A 23 24.94 7.41 13.35
C LYS A 23 26.10 6.60 13.93
N ALA A 24 27.08 7.28 14.54
CA ALA A 24 28.19 6.62 15.23
C ALA A 24 27.70 5.80 16.44
N ARG A 25 26.78 6.34 17.25
CA ARG A 25 26.15 5.59 18.36
C ARG A 25 25.37 4.37 17.88
N LEU A 26 24.56 4.50 16.83
CA LEU A 26 23.86 3.36 16.25
C LEU A 26 24.85 2.29 15.76
N PHE A 27 25.91 2.71 15.07
CA PHE A 27 26.94 1.80 14.59
C PHE A 27 27.66 1.09 15.74
N GLN A 28 27.95 1.81 16.82
CA GLN A 28 28.55 1.27 18.02
C GLN A 28 27.61 0.27 18.72
N LEU A 29 26.33 0.61 18.88
CA LEU A 29 25.32 -0.30 19.44
C LEU A 29 25.22 -1.62 18.65
N LEU A 30 25.32 -1.56 17.33
CA LEU A 30 25.31 -2.74 16.47
C LEU A 30 26.63 -3.52 16.52
N ARG A 31 27.75 -2.86 16.79
CA ARG A 31 29.08 -3.49 16.91
C ARG A 31 29.29 -4.18 18.24
N ASP A 32 28.95 -3.50 19.33
CA ASP A 32 29.32 -3.91 20.69
C ASP A 32 28.35 -4.97 21.24
N HIS A 33 27.20 -5.16 20.61
CA HIS A 33 26.18 -6.10 21.07
C HIS A 33 25.74 -7.11 19.98
N PRO A 34 26.44 -8.24 19.84
CA PRO A 34 25.85 -9.46 19.26
C PRO A 34 24.53 -9.82 19.96
N ILE A 35 24.43 -9.53 21.27
CA ILE A 35 23.25 -9.71 22.14
C ILE A 35 22.13 -8.67 21.85
N ALA A 36 22.39 -7.56 21.15
CA ALA A 36 21.32 -6.66 20.71
C ALA A 36 20.50 -7.31 19.57
N HIS A 37 21.08 -8.29 18.85
CA HIS A 37 20.30 -9.22 18.05
C HIS A 37 19.49 -10.20 18.91
N GLU A 38 19.88 -10.47 20.16
CA GLU A 38 19.08 -11.27 21.10
C GLU A 38 17.89 -10.49 21.65
N ASN A 39 18.04 -9.20 21.99
CA ASN A 39 16.93 -8.34 22.44
C ASN A 39 16.61 -7.20 21.45
N LYS A 40 16.16 -7.58 20.24
CA LYS A 40 15.79 -6.63 19.18
C LYS A 40 14.70 -5.62 19.58
N PRO A 41 13.67 -5.97 20.37
CA PRO A 41 12.67 -5.00 20.81
C PRO A 41 13.26 -3.82 21.60
N ALA A 42 14.20 -4.08 22.51
CA ALA A 42 14.86 -3.01 23.27
C ALA A 42 15.71 -2.11 22.38
N LEU A 43 16.50 -2.69 21.46
CA LEU A 43 17.29 -1.94 20.47
C LEU A 43 16.39 -1.04 19.61
N PHE A 44 15.29 -1.59 19.09
CA PHE A 44 14.36 -0.82 18.24
C PHE A 44 13.68 0.29 19.04
N GLY A 45 13.33 0.02 20.30
CA GLY A 45 12.81 1.02 21.23
C GLY A 45 13.77 2.18 21.43
N GLU A 46 15.05 1.91 21.66
CA GLU A 46 16.08 2.92 21.86
C GLU A 46 16.30 3.78 20.61
N ILE A 47 16.41 3.13 19.44
CA ILE A 47 16.49 3.83 18.14
C ILE A 47 15.30 4.76 17.98
N PHE A 48 14.09 4.26 18.24
CA PHE A 48 12.86 5.01 18.10
C PHE A 48 12.77 6.19 19.07
N ASN A 49 13.13 6.00 20.34
CA ASN A 49 13.15 7.06 21.35
C ASN A 49 14.09 8.19 20.96
N GLN A 50 15.25 7.86 20.39
CA GLN A 50 16.16 8.88 19.87
C GLN A 50 15.56 9.61 18.67
N LEU A 51 14.82 8.93 17.77
CA LEU A 51 14.16 9.57 16.63
C LEU A 51 13.05 10.54 17.04
N CYS A 52 12.30 10.24 18.10
CA CYS A 52 11.27 11.12 18.65
C CYS A 52 11.81 12.52 19.01
N GLN A 53 13.10 12.65 19.31
CA GLN A 53 13.76 13.93 19.58
C GLN A 53 13.90 14.83 18.33
N TYR A 54 13.65 14.31 17.13
CA TYR A 54 13.90 15.00 15.85
C TYR A 54 12.63 15.28 15.02
N SER A 55 11.42 15.25 15.61
CA SER A 55 10.15 15.53 14.91
C SER A 55 9.95 14.73 13.61
N TYR A 56 10.45 13.49 13.57
CA TYR A 56 10.49 12.67 12.35
C TYR A 56 9.09 12.37 11.77
N LEU A 57 8.05 12.32 12.60
CA LEU A 57 6.65 12.15 12.18
C LEU A 57 6.23 13.19 11.13
N ALA A 58 6.53 14.48 11.39
CA ALA A 58 6.23 15.55 10.47
C ALA A 58 7.06 15.45 9.18
N ARG A 59 8.33 15.00 9.29
CA ARG A 59 9.28 14.89 8.17
C ARG A 59 8.88 13.82 7.15
N PHE A 60 8.37 12.68 7.64
CA PHE A 60 7.81 11.64 6.77
C PHE A 60 6.34 11.89 6.38
N LYS A 61 5.69 12.93 6.93
CA LYS A 61 4.24 13.12 6.82
C LYS A 61 3.47 11.88 7.27
N PHE A 62 3.89 11.30 8.39
CA PHE A 62 3.15 10.22 9.03
C PHE A 62 1.88 10.76 9.68
N GLY A 63 0.83 9.96 9.63
CA GLY A 63 -0.45 10.28 10.27
C GLY A 63 -1.54 9.33 9.83
N ALA A 64 -2.68 9.38 10.51
CA ALA A 64 -3.83 8.53 10.22
C ALA A 64 -4.35 8.76 8.79
N ASP A 65 -4.47 7.70 8.01
CA ASP A 65 -5.04 7.74 6.67
C ASP A 65 -6.56 7.61 6.73
N LEU A 66 -7.22 8.77 6.76
CA LEU A 66 -8.67 8.85 6.86
C LEU A 66 -9.27 9.39 5.57
N LYS A 67 -10.51 8.96 5.32
CA LYS A 67 -11.38 9.50 4.30
C LYS A 67 -11.62 10.99 4.53
N ASP A 68 -11.74 11.76 3.46
CA ASP A 68 -11.76 13.22 3.46
C ASP A 68 -12.55 13.75 2.26
N ASP A 69 -13.76 14.25 2.53
CA ASP A 69 -14.65 14.81 1.49
C ASP A 69 -14.06 16.05 0.82
N ASN A 70 -13.22 16.84 1.50
CA ASN A 70 -12.59 18.01 0.88
C ASN A 70 -11.56 17.56 -0.16
N LYS A 71 -10.74 16.57 0.16
CA LYS A 71 -9.82 15.98 -0.84
C LYS A 71 -10.58 15.31 -1.98
N ALA A 72 -11.68 14.62 -1.68
CA ALA A 72 -12.54 14.02 -2.70
C ALA A 72 -13.09 15.08 -3.67
N ARG A 73 -13.60 16.19 -3.13
CA ARG A 73 -14.10 17.34 -3.91
C ARG A 73 -13.01 17.94 -4.79
N LEU A 74 -11.81 18.17 -4.24
CA LEU A 74 -10.68 18.74 -4.97
C LEU A 74 -10.23 17.83 -6.12
N ALA A 75 -10.11 16.52 -5.89
CA ALA A 75 -9.81 15.54 -6.93
C ALA A 75 -10.90 15.54 -8.02
N ARG A 76 -12.18 15.59 -7.63
CA ARG A 76 -13.30 15.66 -8.58
C ARG A 76 -13.28 16.92 -9.45
N ILE A 77 -12.89 18.08 -8.90
CA ILE A 77 -12.73 19.32 -9.67
C ILE A 77 -11.67 19.14 -10.75
N LYS A 78 -10.51 18.57 -10.43
CA LYS A 78 -9.47 18.24 -11.42
C LYS A 78 -9.97 17.25 -12.48
N GLY A 79 -10.77 16.26 -12.08
CA GLY A 79 -11.40 15.34 -13.02
C GLY A 79 -12.34 16.05 -14.00
N ASN A 80 -13.12 17.02 -13.52
CA ASN A 80 -13.98 17.84 -14.37
C ASN A 80 -13.17 18.72 -15.35
N GLU A 81 -12.03 19.26 -14.92
CA GLU A 81 -11.12 20.01 -15.79
C GLU A 81 -10.60 19.14 -16.94
N MET A 82 -10.21 17.89 -16.65
CA MET A 82 -9.75 16.95 -17.68
C MET A 82 -10.88 16.49 -18.62
N TYR A 83 -12.10 16.35 -18.10
CA TYR A 83 -13.29 15.98 -18.87
C TYR A 83 -13.82 17.11 -19.76
N HIS A 84 -13.45 18.37 -19.48
CA HIS A 84 -13.99 19.54 -20.18
C HIS A 84 -13.97 19.38 -21.71
N PRO A 85 -15.01 19.82 -22.46
CA PRO A 85 -15.10 19.59 -23.91
C PRO A 85 -13.95 20.16 -24.76
N ARG A 86 -13.16 21.09 -24.20
CA ARG A 86 -11.95 21.63 -24.84
C ARG A 86 -10.67 20.85 -24.50
N VAL A 87 -10.72 19.96 -23.50
CA VAL A 87 -9.58 19.18 -22.99
C VAL A 87 -9.71 17.71 -23.39
N MET A 88 -10.89 17.10 -23.19
CA MET A 88 -11.23 15.74 -23.63
C MET A 88 -10.24 14.64 -23.19
N LYS A 89 -9.58 14.81 -22.04
CA LYS A 89 -8.64 13.84 -21.47
C LYS A 89 -9.37 12.85 -20.57
N TYR A 90 -10.15 11.95 -21.17
CA TYR A 90 -11.03 11.03 -20.44
C TYR A 90 -10.30 10.08 -19.48
N ASN A 91 -9.13 9.56 -19.87
CA ASN A 91 -8.36 8.67 -18.99
C ASN A 91 -7.84 9.42 -17.76
N ASP A 92 -7.35 10.66 -17.93
CA ASP A 92 -6.91 11.49 -16.82
C ASP A 92 -8.09 11.89 -15.91
N ALA A 93 -9.26 12.19 -16.51
CA ALA A 93 -10.48 12.44 -15.75
C ALA A 93 -10.87 11.23 -14.89
N LEU A 94 -10.78 10.00 -15.43
CA LEU A 94 -11.03 8.77 -14.69
C LEU A 94 -10.04 8.56 -13.56
N VAL A 95 -8.76 8.88 -13.73
CA VAL A 95 -7.76 8.83 -12.65
C VAL A 95 -8.18 9.74 -11.51
N TYR A 96 -8.58 10.97 -11.79
CA TYR A 96 -9.04 11.91 -10.75
C TYR A 96 -10.38 11.53 -10.12
N TYR A 97 -11.32 10.94 -10.89
CA TYR A 97 -12.55 10.39 -10.30
C TYR A 97 -12.30 9.11 -9.49
N ASN A 98 -11.24 8.34 -9.82
CA ASN A 98 -10.72 7.25 -8.98
C ASN A 98 -10.20 7.75 -7.65
N GLU A 99 -9.33 8.76 -7.72
CA GLU A 99 -8.79 9.43 -6.55
C GLU A 99 -9.90 10.05 -5.67
N ALA A 100 -10.90 10.71 -6.27
CA ALA A 100 -12.04 11.27 -5.54
C ALA A 100 -12.81 10.21 -4.73
N ILE A 101 -13.07 9.04 -5.34
CA ILE A 101 -13.76 7.92 -4.68
C ILE A 101 -12.89 7.26 -3.62
N ALA A 102 -11.57 7.22 -3.82
CA ALA A 102 -10.64 6.72 -2.82
C ALA A 102 -10.58 7.62 -1.58
N PHE A 103 -10.73 8.94 -1.74
CA PHE A 103 -10.80 9.89 -0.64
C PHE A 103 -12.16 9.94 0.05
N ALA A 104 -13.26 9.77 -0.68
CA ALA A 104 -14.59 9.96 -0.12
C ALA A 104 -14.96 8.88 0.91
N PRO A 105 -15.60 9.25 2.04
CA PRO A 105 -16.25 8.30 2.94
C PRO A 105 -17.31 7.45 2.22
N GLN A 106 -17.62 6.29 2.80
CA GLN A 106 -18.73 5.46 2.34
C GLN A 106 -20.04 6.27 2.36
N ASP A 107 -20.85 6.08 1.31
CA ASP A 107 -22.15 6.72 1.12
C ASP A 107 -22.15 8.26 1.05
N SER A 108 -20.99 8.91 0.96
CA SER A 108 -20.90 10.37 0.90
C SER A 108 -21.44 10.94 -0.42
N VAL A 109 -21.88 12.21 -0.37
CA VAL A 109 -22.36 12.94 -1.55
C VAL A 109 -21.24 13.06 -2.61
N ASP A 110 -20.00 13.35 -2.19
CA ASP A 110 -18.89 13.48 -3.13
C ASP A 110 -18.52 12.14 -3.79
N ARG A 111 -18.67 11.01 -3.06
CA ARG A 111 -18.54 9.67 -3.65
C ARG A 111 -19.61 9.41 -4.71
N ALA A 112 -20.86 9.73 -4.39
CA ALA A 112 -22.00 9.57 -5.29
C ALA A 112 -21.81 10.36 -6.60
N ILE A 113 -21.39 11.63 -6.50
CA ILE A 113 -21.14 12.49 -7.66
C ILE A 113 -19.94 11.97 -8.46
N ALA A 114 -18.88 11.49 -7.82
CA ALA A 114 -17.74 10.93 -8.53
C ALA A 114 -18.10 9.66 -9.33
N TYR A 115 -18.95 8.78 -8.80
CA TYR A 115 -19.49 7.64 -9.58
C TYR A 115 -20.32 8.13 -10.78
N ALA A 116 -21.18 9.13 -10.57
CA ALA A 116 -21.93 9.75 -11.66
C ALA A 116 -21.01 10.36 -12.73
N ASN A 117 -19.90 10.99 -12.33
CA ASN A 117 -18.93 11.54 -13.27
C ASN A 117 -18.16 10.47 -14.06
N ARG A 118 -17.86 9.31 -13.45
CA ARG A 118 -17.34 8.16 -14.22
C ARG A 118 -18.35 7.61 -15.21
N SER A 119 -19.64 7.57 -14.83
CA SER A 119 -20.70 6.98 -15.66
C SER A 119 -20.87 7.66 -17.02
N ILE A 120 -20.64 8.98 -17.12
CA ILE A 120 -20.76 9.70 -18.39
C ILE A 120 -19.61 9.37 -19.33
N ILE A 121 -18.39 9.24 -18.82
CA ILE A 121 -17.23 8.80 -19.63
C ILE A 121 -17.47 7.39 -20.15
N CYS A 122 -18.00 6.49 -19.31
CA CYS A 122 -18.33 5.13 -19.73
C CYS A 122 -19.37 5.12 -20.86
N LEU A 123 -20.40 5.98 -20.75
CA LEU A 123 -21.43 6.11 -21.77
C LEU A 123 -20.85 6.61 -23.10
N GLU A 124 -20.01 7.64 -23.07
CA GLU A 124 -19.39 8.24 -24.26
C GLU A 124 -18.39 7.30 -24.94
N GLN A 125 -17.72 6.44 -24.19
CA GLN A 125 -16.78 5.44 -24.71
C GLN A 125 -17.46 4.13 -25.15
N GLY A 126 -18.79 4.03 -25.05
CA GLY A 126 -19.54 2.81 -25.41
C GLY A 126 -19.38 1.66 -24.39
N MET A 127 -18.81 1.95 -23.21
CA MET A 127 -18.64 1.03 -22.09
C MET A 127 -19.95 0.96 -21.28
N TYR A 128 -21.00 0.45 -21.92
CA TYR A 128 -22.36 0.51 -21.40
C TYR A 128 -22.56 -0.30 -20.12
N GLY A 129 -21.87 -1.44 -19.96
CA GLY A 129 -21.95 -2.24 -18.73
C GLY A 129 -21.42 -1.48 -17.51
N GLU A 130 -20.25 -0.87 -17.67
CA GLU A 130 -19.58 -0.05 -16.66
C GLU A 130 -20.36 1.23 -16.36
N CYS A 131 -21.04 1.81 -17.36
CA CYS A 131 -21.95 2.92 -17.17
C CYS A 131 -23.06 2.53 -16.19
N LEU A 132 -23.72 1.38 -16.40
CA LEU A 132 -24.81 0.90 -15.53
C LEU A 132 -24.33 0.68 -14.09
N VAL A 133 -23.18 0.02 -13.92
CA VAL A 133 -22.56 -0.18 -12.59
C VAL A 133 -22.34 1.14 -11.87
N ASN A 134 -21.74 2.14 -12.54
CA ASN A 134 -21.49 3.44 -11.91
C ASN A 134 -22.79 4.20 -11.60
N THR A 135 -23.82 4.11 -12.43
CA THR A 135 -25.12 4.74 -12.11
C THR A 135 -25.80 4.10 -10.91
N GLN A 136 -25.65 2.78 -10.73
CA GLN A 136 -26.13 2.06 -9.56
C GLN A 136 -25.37 2.49 -8.29
N LEU A 137 -24.04 2.43 -8.33
CA LEU A 137 -23.18 2.85 -7.21
C LEU A 137 -23.44 4.30 -6.78
N ALA A 138 -23.71 5.19 -7.74
CA ALA A 138 -24.10 6.56 -7.43
C ALA A 138 -25.39 6.59 -6.60
N ARG A 139 -26.44 5.85 -6.99
CA ARG A 139 -27.73 5.82 -6.28
C ARG A 139 -27.70 5.12 -4.93
N GLU A 140 -26.85 4.12 -4.79
CA GLU A 140 -26.62 3.43 -3.51
C GLU A 140 -25.90 4.34 -2.51
N SER A 141 -25.20 5.37 -3.00
CA SER A 141 -24.64 6.46 -2.18
C SER A 141 -25.64 7.61 -2.01
N SER A 142 -25.30 8.62 -1.20
CA SER A 142 -26.12 9.83 -0.99
C SER A 142 -26.18 10.76 -2.21
N PHE A 143 -26.67 10.28 -3.36
CA PHE A 143 -26.75 11.07 -4.58
C PHE A 143 -27.82 12.17 -4.49
N PRO A 144 -27.53 13.41 -4.92
CA PRO A 144 -28.51 14.48 -4.81
C PRO A 144 -29.75 14.23 -5.69
N GLN A 145 -30.93 14.21 -5.05
CA GLN A 145 -32.23 13.95 -5.69
C GLN A 145 -32.46 14.79 -6.96
N ARG A 146 -32.09 16.06 -6.93
CA ARG A 146 -32.20 17.00 -8.07
C ARG A 146 -31.49 16.55 -9.34
N PHE A 147 -30.54 15.63 -9.26
CA PHE A 147 -29.75 15.14 -10.39
C PHE A 147 -30.16 13.72 -10.85
N LEU A 148 -31.14 13.07 -10.22
CA LEU A 148 -31.51 11.69 -10.56
C LEU A 148 -31.96 11.52 -12.02
N GLY A 149 -32.61 12.53 -12.59
CA GLY A 149 -33.01 12.51 -14.00
C GLY A 149 -31.83 12.31 -14.95
N ILE A 150 -30.66 12.90 -14.63
CA ILE A 150 -29.45 12.75 -15.45
C ILE A 150 -28.95 11.30 -15.43
N LEU A 151 -28.96 10.64 -14.26
CA LEU A 151 -28.59 9.23 -14.16
C LEU A 151 -29.57 8.33 -14.90
N ALA A 152 -30.87 8.59 -14.78
CA ALA A 152 -31.91 7.82 -15.47
C ALA A 152 -31.75 7.86 -17.00
N ILE A 153 -31.45 9.04 -17.56
CA ILE A 153 -31.19 9.20 -18.99
C ILE A 153 -29.97 8.37 -19.43
N ARG A 154 -28.87 8.43 -18.68
CA ARG A 154 -27.65 7.68 -18.99
C ARG A 154 -27.90 6.17 -18.94
N GLU A 155 -28.61 5.71 -17.92
CA GLU A 155 -28.97 4.31 -17.74
C GLU A 155 -29.86 3.80 -18.87
N ALA A 156 -30.89 4.56 -19.27
CA ALA A 156 -31.77 4.20 -20.37
C ALA A 156 -31.00 4.06 -21.69
N LYS A 157 -30.10 5.00 -21.98
CA LYS A 157 -29.22 4.94 -23.16
C LYS A 157 -28.33 3.71 -23.14
N ALA A 158 -27.68 3.43 -22.01
CA ALA A 158 -26.80 2.28 -21.87
C ALA A 158 -27.58 0.95 -22.00
N LYS A 159 -28.76 0.84 -21.38
CA LYS A 159 -29.65 -0.33 -21.51
C LYS A 159 -30.08 -0.58 -22.95
N ALA A 160 -30.52 0.45 -23.65
CA ALA A 160 -30.92 0.35 -25.05
C ALA A 160 -29.74 -0.11 -25.94
N ALA A 161 -28.55 0.44 -25.73
CA ALA A 161 -27.35 0.04 -26.48
C ALA A 161 -26.94 -1.42 -26.20
N CYS A 162 -26.99 -1.87 -24.95
CA CYS A 162 -26.75 -3.27 -24.60
C CYS A 162 -27.75 -4.22 -25.27
N GLN A 163 -29.03 -3.84 -25.35
CA GLN A 163 -30.06 -4.63 -26.01
C GLN A 163 -29.81 -4.72 -27.53
N ALA A 164 -29.49 -3.61 -28.17
CA ALA A 164 -29.16 -3.56 -29.59
C ALA A 164 -27.96 -4.46 -29.93
N MET A 165 -26.90 -4.42 -29.13
CA MET A 165 -25.72 -5.29 -29.29
C MET A 165 -26.07 -6.78 -29.17
N ARG A 166 -26.96 -7.15 -28.24
CA ARG A 166 -27.40 -8.55 -28.07
C ARG A 166 -28.23 -9.04 -29.26
N GLN A 167 -29.04 -8.18 -29.85
CA GLN A 167 -29.83 -8.53 -31.04
C GLN A 167 -28.93 -8.73 -32.27
N GLN A 168 -27.90 -7.90 -32.46
CA GLN A 168 -26.93 -8.06 -33.54
C GLN A 168 -26.14 -9.37 -33.44
N ASN A 169 -25.73 -9.78 -32.23
CA ASN A 169 -25.01 -11.03 -32.01
C ASN A 169 -25.86 -12.29 -32.21
N LYS A 170 -27.20 -12.19 -32.15
CA LYS A 170 -28.11 -13.31 -32.44
C LYS A 170 -28.32 -13.54 -33.94
N VAL A 171 -28.05 -12.53 -34.78
CA VAL A 171 -28.27 -12.59 -36.24
C VAL A 171 -26.96 -12.86 -37.01
N GLY A 172 -25.79 -12.56 -36.42
CA GLY A 172 -24.48 -12.82 -37.01
C GLY A 172 -23.79 -14.05 -36.41
N GLY A 173 -24.02 -15.23 -37.01
CA GLY A 173 -23.22 -16.41 -36.72
C GLY A 173 -21.73 -16.19 -37.02
N ASN A 174 -20.89 -16.49 -36.04
CA ASN A 174 -19.44 -16.64 -36.11
C ASN A 174 -18.63 -15.39 -36.49
N ARG A 175 -18.15 -14.65 -35.47
CA ARG A 175 -16.93 -13.85 -35.58
C ARG A 175 -15.97 -14.22 -34.45
N ASN A 176 -14.83 -14.75 -34.87
CA ASN A 176 -13.65 -15.08 -34.10
C ASN A 176 -13.29 -13.95 -33.11
N THR A 177 -13.57 -14.13 -31.82
CA THR A 177 -13.26 -13.13 -30.77
C THR A 177 -11.80 -13.24 -30.35
N ASN A 178 -10.88 -13.09 -31.30
CA ASN A 178 -9.49 -12.78 -31.02
C ASN A 178 -9.30 -11.25 -30.97
N ARG A 179 -10.20 -10.56 -30.24
CA ARG A 179 -9.96 -9.17 -29.85
C ARG A 179 -8.96 -9.17 -28.70
N ASN A 180 -7.69 -9.22 -29.12
CA ASN A 180 -6.52 -8.65 -28.48
C ASN A 180 -6.48 -8.74 -26.95
N ARG A 181 -5.74 -9.75 -26.49
CA ARG A 181 -5.09 -9.84 -25.17
C ARG A 181 -4.29 -8.58 -24.78
N HIS A 182 -4.05 -7.65 -25.71
CA HIS A 182 -3.40 -6.35 -25.49
C HIS A 182 -4.36 -5.21 -25.11
N GLN A 183 -5.69 -5.38 -25.28
CA GLN A 183 -6.71 -4.47 -24.73
C GLN A 183 -7.05 -4.80 -23.26
N ALA A 184 -6.62 -5.98 -22.80
CA ALA A 184 -6.76 -6.41 -21.41
C ALA A 184 -5.75 -5.75 -20.44
N LYS A 185 -4.93 -4.81 -20.90
CA LYS A 185 -3.94 -4.11 -20.05
C LYS A 185 -4.40 -2.72 -19.60
N ASP A 186 -5.38 -2.11 -20.28
CA ASP A 186 -6.14 -0.92 -19.82
C ASP A 186 -7.26 -1.29 -18.82
N LEU A 187 -7.08 -2.40 -18.12
CA LEU A 187 -8.11 -3.11 -17.36
C LEU A 187 -8.63 -2.25 -16.17
N ARG A 188 -9.82 -1.66 -16.36
CA ARG A 188 -10.83 -1.26 -15.35
C ARG A 188 -10.64 0.05 -14.58
N LEU A 189 -10.12 1.12 -15.17
CA LEU A 189 -10.22 2.46 -14.55
C LEU A 189 -11.68 2.87 -14.25
N HIS A 190 -12.65 2.33 -14.97
CA HIS A 190 -14.06 2.71 -14.85
C HIS A 190 -14.76 2.16 -13.62
N THR A 191 -14.27 1.05 -13.05
CA THR A 191 -14.98 0.26 -12.03
C THR A 191 -14.11 -0.15 -10.85
N LEU A 192 -13.01 0.58 -10.61
CA LEU A 192 -12.21 0.36 -9.41
C LEU A 192 -13.04 0.60 -8.14
N ILE A 193 -12.94 -0.36 -7.22
CA ILE A 193 -13.61 -0.41 -5.92
C ILE A 193 -12.62 0.09 -4.86
N PRO A 194 -12.88 1.19 -4.14
CA PRO A 194 -11.95 1.66 -3.12
C PRO A 194 -11.94 0.75 -1.89
N CYS A 195 -10.83 0.71 -1.15
CA CYS A 195 -10.89 0.26 0.24
C CYS A 195 -11.70 1.25 1.08
N GLU A 196 -12.56 0.79 1.98
CA GLU A 196 -13.32 1.68 2.87
C GLU A 196 -12.48 2.28 4.01
N GLY A 197 -11.37 1.64 4.39
CA GLY A 197 -10.55 2.05 5.53
C GLY A 197 -9.36 2.96 5.21
N CYS A 198 -8.88 2.98 3.97
CA CYS A 198 -7.73 3.80 3.57
C CYS A 198 -7.98 4.48 2.21
N THR A 199 -7.18 5.49 1.88
CA THR A 199 -7.25 6.20 0.60
C THR A 199 -6.24 5.67 -0.43
N MET A 200 -5.42 4.67 -0.05
CA MET A 200 -4.25 4.27 -0.82
C MET A 200 -4.50 3.14 -1.83
N VAL A 201 -5.56 2.35 -1.67
CA VAL A 201 -5.76 1.12 -2.45
C VAL A 201 -7.17 1.05 -3.01
N MET A 202 -7.26 0.61 -4.26
CA MET A 202 -8.49 0.23 -4.93
C MET A 202 -8.32 -1.15 -5.59
N TYR A 203 -9.43 -1.82 -5.87
CA TYR A 203 -9.48 -3.19 -6.36
C TYR A 203 -10.28 -3.29 -7.65
N CYS A 204 -9.91 -4.23 -8.51
CA CYS A 204 -10.56 -4.42 -9.81
C CYS A 204 -11.84 -5.29 -9.74
N SER A 205 -12.09 -5.95 -8.60
CA SER A 205 -13.28 -6.76 -8.33
C SER A 205 -13.45 -7.00 -6.82
N GLU A 206 -14.66 -7.39 -6.42
CA GLU A 206 -14.97 -7.82 -5.05
C GLU A 206 -14.13 -9.02 -4.62
N ASP A 207 -13.83 -9.95 -5.53
CA ASP A 207 -12.93 -11.08 -5.27
C ASP A 207 -11.52 -10.59 -4.91
N CYS A 208 -10.98 -9.61 -5.66
CA CYS A 208 -9.65 -9.06 -5.39
C CYS A 208 -9.63 -8.27 -4.08
N LEU A 209 -10.68 -7.51 -3.77
CA LEU A 209 -10.84 -6.83 -2.49
C LEU A 209 -10.85 -7.85 -1.34
N SER A 210 -11.71 -8.86 -1.44
CA SER A 210 -11.88 -9.89 -0.42
C SER A 210 -10.59 -10.69 -0.19
N LYS A 211 -9.95 -11.15 -1.28
CA LYS A 211 -8.66 -11.86 -1.21
C LYS A 211 -7.57 -10.99 -0.57
N ALA A 212 -7.45 -9.72 -1.00
CA ALA A 212 -6.46 -8.81 -0.44
C ALA A 212 -6.70 -8.55 1.06
N ARG A 213 -7.96 -8.29 1.45
CA ARG A 213 -8.36 -8.08 2.85
C ARG A 213 -8.00 -9.26 3.73
N LEU A 214 -8.28 -10.48 3.26
CA LEU A 214 -7.97 -11.70 3.98
C LEU A 214 -6.47 -11.96 4.08
N GLN A 215 -5.70 -11.71 3.01
CA GLN A 215 -4.29 -12.12 2.92
C GLN A 215 -3.28 -11.12 3.47
N TYR A 216 -3.57 -9.82 3.49
CA TYR A 216 -2.59 -8.82 3.93
C TYR A 216 -3.20 -7.47 4.27
N HIS A 217 -4.24 -7.05 3.56
CA HIS A 217 -4.67 -5.66 3.60
C HIS A 217 -5.19 -5.24 4.98
N ARG A 218 -5.85 -6.14 5.73
CA ARG A 218 -6.25 -5.88 7.13
C ARG A 218 -5.10 -5.46 8.06
N TYR A 219 -3.87 -5.89 7.78
CA TYR A 219 -2.69 -5.59 8.58
C TYR A 219 -1.88 -4.41 8.04
N GLU A 220 -2.15 -3.95 6.82
CA GLU A 220 -1.46 -2.79 6.25
C GLU A 220 -2.39 -1.57 6.11
N CYS A 221 -3.72 -1.72 6.12
CA CYS A 221 -4.69 -0.67 5.77
C CYS A 221 -4.44 0.66 6.50
N THR A 222 -4.19 0.62 7.80
CA THR A 222 -3.96 1.80 8.64
C THR A 222 -2.56 2.40 8.50
N ILE A 223 -1.58 1.62 8.02
CA ILE A 223 -0.16 2.00 7.99
C ILE A 223 0.40 2.12 6.57
N ILE A 224 -0.32 1.69 5.53
CA ILE A 224 0.18 1.58 4.16
C ILE A 224 0.62 2.92 3.58
N ARG A 225 -0.08 4.02 3.92
CA ARG A 225 0.35 5.37 3.54
C ARG A 225 1.68 5.75 4.19
N ASN A 226 1.86 5.41 5.46
CA ASN A 226 3.10 5.66 6.18
C ASN A 226 4.22 4.76 5.65
N LEU A 227 3.94 3.50 5.27
CA LEU A 227 4.92 2.59 4.67
C LEU A 227 5.40 3.14 3.31
N TRP A 228 4.45 3.62 2.50
CA TRP A 228 4.77 4.32 1.26
C TRP A 228 5.63 5.57 1.50
N ASN A 229 5.29 6.35 2.53
CA ASN A 229 6.04 7.55 2.87
C ASN A 229 7.44 7.25 3.42
N LEU A 230 7.64 6.11 4.08
CA LEU A 230 8.92 5.67 4.61
C LEU A 230 9.88 5.27 3.48
N SER A 231 9.49 4.30 2.65
CA SER A 231 10.37 3.75 1.61
C SER A 231 9.62 3.24 0.36
N GLY A 232 8.42 3.74 0.08
CA GLY A 232 7.67 3.40 -1.12
C GLY A 232 7.27 1.93 -1.21
N VAL A 233 7.36 1.36 -2.42
CA VAL A 233 7.03 -0.05 -2.71
C VAL A 233 7.85 -1.01 -1.84
N TYR A 234 9.10 -0.68 -1.53
CA TYR A 234 10.00 -1.53 -0.77
C TYR A 234 9.43 -1.89 0.62
N ALA A 235 9.04 -0.90 1.42
CA ALA A 235 8.47 -1.12 2.74
C ALA A 235 7.11 -1.86 2.69
N ILE A 236 6.30 -1.58 1.66
CA ILE A 236 5.02 -2.28 1.44
C ILE A 236 5.26 -3.75 1.12
N THR A 237 6.22 -4.06 0.24
CA THR A 237 6.52 -5.44 -0.16
C THR A 237 7.04 -6.27 1.03
N VAL A 238 7.95 -5.70 1.83
CA VAL A 238 8.42 -6.31 3.08
C VAL A 238 7.24 -6.61 4.00
N TRP A 239 6.42 -5.61 4.31
CA TRP A 239 5.31 -5.77 5.25
C TRP A 239 4.25 -6.75 4.74
N ARG A 240 3.90 -6.68 3.45
CA ARG A 240 2.93 -7.59 2.82
C ARG A 240 3.40 -9.04 2.83
N THR A 241 4.70 -9.27 2.70
CA THR A 241 5.29 -10.62 2.78
C THR A 241 5.16 -11.17 4.19
N ILE A 242 5.47 -10.35 5.19
CA ILE A 242 5.31 -10.70 6.61
C ILE A 242 3.83 -10.95 6.95
N ALA A 243 2.92 -10.07 6.53
CA ALA A 243 1.48 -10.21 6.78
C ALA A 243 0.92 -11.52 6.19
N LYS A 244 1.35 -11.89 4.98
CA LYS A 244 1.00 -13.18 4.37
C LYS A 244 1.60 -14.36 5.15
N ALA A 245 2.86 -14.25 5.57
CA ALA A 245 3.50 -15.30 6.36
C ALA A 245 2.75 -15.53 7.67
N ILE A 246 2.44 -14.47 8.44
CA ILE A 246 1.68 -14.53 9.69
C ILE A 246 0.36 -15.31 9.53
N LEU A 247 -0.33 -15.14 8.40
CA LEU A 247 -1.61 -15.81 8.13
C LEU A 247 -1.49 -17.26 7.67
N SER A 248 -0.33 -17.66 7.15
CA SER A 248 -0.10 -19.03 6.67
C SER A 248 0.15 -20.02 7.81
N PHE A 249 0.37 -19.56 9.03
CA PHE A 249 0.64 -20.42 10.18
C PHE A 249 -0.57 -20.53 11.10
N GLN A 250 -0.88 -21.76 11.51
CA GLN A 250 -1.99 -22.05 12.42
C GLN A 250 -1.76 -21.51 13.83
N ASN A 251 -0.50 -21.36 14.25
CA ASN A 251 -0.11 -20.79 15.54
C ASN A 251 1.32 -20.22 15.48
N LEU A 252 1.68 -19.43 16.51
CA LEU A 252 2.97 -18.77 16.66
C LEU A 252 4.15 -19.76 16.72
N GLN A 253 3.94 -20.96 17.25
CA GLN A 253 4.97 -21.98 17.38
C GLN A 253 5.35 -22.56 16.01
N ALA A 254 4.38 -22.89 15.17
CA ALA A 254 4.60 -23.36 13.80
C ALA A 254 5.30 -22.28 12.94
N MET A 255 4.95 -21.00 13.15
CA MET A 255 5.63 -19.88 12.50
C MET A 255 7.09 -19.77 12.96
N LYS A 256 7.33 -19.84 14.26
CA LYS A 256 8.66 -19.78 14.86
C LYS A 256 9.55 -20.93 14.35
N GLU A 257 9.05 -22.16 14.34
CA GLU A 257 9.78 -23.35 13.85
C GLU A 257 10.15 -23.25 12.37
N TYR A 258 9.21 -22.82 11.51
CA TYR A 258 9.49 -22.59 10.09
C TYR A 258 10.55 -21.51 9.87
N LEU A 259 10.49 -20.42 10.66
CA LEU A 259 11.44 -19.32 10.55
C LEU A 259 12.79 -19.65 11.12
N GLU A 260 12.89 -20.41 12.22
CA GLU A 260 14.15 -20.91 12.76
C GLU A 260 14.84 -21.82 11.74
N MET A 261 14.10 -22.69 11.05
CA MET A 261 14.62 -23.49 9.93
C MET A 261 15.11 -22.61 8.77
N THR A 262 14.36 -21.56 8.41
CA THR A 262 14.71 -20.65 7.31
C THR A 262 15.89 -19.72 7.66
N LEU A 263 16.00 -19.30 8.91
CA LEU A 263 17.10 -18.50 9.45
C LEU A 263 18.37 -19.35 9.60
N GLN A 264 18.27 -20.61 10.00
CA GLN A 264 19.39 -21.56 10.03
C GLN A 264 19.95 -21.81 8.63
N LEU A 265 19.10 -21.98 7.61
CA LEU A 265 19.54 -22.10 6.22
C LEU A 265 20.33 -20.87 5.74
N ASN A 266 19.91 -19.66 6.12
CA ASN A 266 20.62 -18.44 5.75
C ASN A 266 21.91 -18.22 6.55
N GLN A 267 21.93 -18.56 7.85
CA GLN A 267 23.16 -18.56 8.64
C GLN A 267 24.17 -19.58 8.10
N LEU A 268 23.71 -20.75 7.64
CA LEU A 268 24.57 -21.73 6.97
C LEU A 268 25.08 -21.23 5.62
N CYS A 269 24.28 -20.48 4.84
CA CYS A 269 24.76 -19.83 3.62
C CYS A 269 25.79 -18.73 3.90
N ASP A 270 25.60 -17.92 4.94
CA ASP A 270 26.57 -16.90 5.38
C ASP A 270 27.85 -17.55 5.91
N ILE A 271 27.74 -18.65 6.66
CA ILE A 271 28.89 -19.42 7.14
C ILE A 271 29.62 -20.10 5.97
N ALA A 272 28.91 -20.66 4.99
CA ALA A 272 29.52 -21.28 3.80
C ALA A 272 30.20 -20.26 2.87
N ALA A 273 29.63 -19.06 2.74
CA ALA A 273 30.26 -17.95 2.02
C ALA A 273 31.52 -17.44 2.76
N ASN A 274 31.50 -17.46 4.10
CA ASN A 274 32.64 -17.07 4.92
C ASN A 274 33.69 -18.19 5.08
N SER A 275 33.34 -19.48 4.97
CA SER A 275 34.27 -20.59 5.11
C SER A 275 35.20 -20.78 3.91
N LEU A 276 34.85 -20.22 2.75
CA LEU A 276 35.73 -20.13 1.58
C LEU A 276 36.72 -18.95 1.66
N ALA A 277 36.57 -18.06 2.64
CA ALA A 277 37.46 -16.93 2.87
C ALA A 277 38.17 -17.08 4.22
N LEU A 278 39.25 -17.90 4.25
CA LEU A 278 40.19 -17.94 5.37
C LEU A 278 40.87 -16.57 5.55
N THR A 279 40.23 -15.68 6.33
CA THR A 279 40.87 -14.48 6.88
C THR A 279 40.43 -14.27 8.34
N PRO A 280 41.33 -13.77 9.21
CA PRO A 280 41.06 -13.66 10.64
C PRO A 280 40.04 -12.55 10.89
N TYR A 281 38.98 -12.86 11.66
CA TYR A 281 38.12 -11.93 12.41
C TYR A 281 37.82 -10.59 11.70
N ARG A 282 36.98 -10.60 10.65
CA ARG A 282 36.44 -9.35 10.08
C ARG A 282 35.33 -8.78 10.95
N THR A 283 35.66 -7.74 11.70
CA THR A 283 34.77 -6.74 12.31
C THR A 283 33.98 -5.88 11.29
N ASN A 284 33.72 -6.38 10.08
CA ASN A 284 33.06 -5.62 9.01
C ASN A 284 31.55 -5.84 9.06
N ILE A 285 30.89 -5.07 9.92
CA ILE A 285 29.42 -4.88 9.85
C ILE A 285 29.06 -4.48 8.43
N ASN A 286 28.08 -5.16 7.83
CA ASN A 286 27.55 -4.77 6.53
C ASN A 286 27.18 -3.28 6.56
N PRO A 287 27.75 -2.41 5.70
CA PRO A 287 27.49 -0.96 5.73
C PRO A 287 26.01 -0.58 5.60
N ALA A 288 25.18 -1.49 5.06
CA ALA A 288 23.73 -1.30 4.96
C ALA A 288 22.97 -1.66 6.26
N LEU A 289 23.55 -2.46 7.17
CA LEU A 289 22.88 -2.93 8.38
C LEU A 289 22.37 -1.80 9.29
N PRO A 290 23.13 -0.71 9.55
CA PRO A 290 22.63 0.41 10.34
C PRO A 290 21.37 1.04 9.75
N PHE A 291 21.35 1.27 8.43
CA PHE A 291 20.19 1.84 7.75
C PHE A 291 18.99 0.88 7.77
N ARG A 292 19.21 -0.42 7.56
CA ARG A 292 18.14 -1.43 7.62
C ARG A 292 17.58 -1.58 9.04
N THR A 293 18.42 -1.51 10.06
CA THR A 293 17.98 -1.52 11.47
C THR A 293 17.15 -0.28 11.79
N PHE A 294 17.58 0.89 11.30
CA PHE A 294 16.81 2.13 11.39
C PHE A 294 15.41 2.00 10.74
N LEU A 295 15.34 1.46 9.52
CA LEU A 295 14.07 1.18 8.85
C LEU A 295 13.20 0.19 9.65
N ALA A 296 13.81 -0.89 10.14
CA ALA A 296 13.13 -1.93 10.89
C ALA A 296 12.50 -1.38 12.17
N ALA A 297 13.21 -0.52 12.90
CA ALA A 297 12.70 0.11 14.12
C ALA A 297 11.47 1.01 13.84
N ILE A 298 11.49 1.78 12.75
CA ILE A 298 10.33 2.62 12.36
C ILE A 298 9.15 1.74 11.94
N MET A 299 9.38 0.75 11.09
CA MET A 299 8.32 -0.17 10.64
C MET A 299 7.72 -0.93 11.82
N HIS A 300 8.55 -1.44 12.73
CA HIS A 300 8.10 -2.14 13.94
C HIS A 300 7.19 -1.27 14.78
N ARG A 301 7.59 -0.02 15.07
CA ARG A 301 6.73 0.91 15.80
C ARG A 301 5.40 1.14 15.08
N MET A 302 5.42 1.38 13.78
CA MET A 302 4.18 1.60 13.01
C MET A 302 3.21 0.42 13.12
N VAL A 303 3.75 -0.81 13.14
CA VAL A 303 2.94 -2.02 13.32
C VAL A 303 2.33 -2.07 14.72
N LEU A 304 3.13 -1.77 15.75
CA LEU A 304 2.66 -1.74 17.13
C LEU A 304 1.55 -0.70 17.35
N ASP A 305 1.73 0.50 16.82
CA ASP A 305 0.80 1.60 17.08
C ASP A 305 -0.42 1.57 16.15
N GLY A 306 -0.24 1.05 14.94
CA GLY A 306 -1.21 1.19 13.85
C GLY A 306 -2.02 -0.06 13.56
N THR A 307 -1.63 -1.24 14.05
CA THR A 307 -2.27 -2.51 13.65
C THR A 307 -2.80 -3.29 14.83
N GLN A 308 -3.71 -4.21 14.53
CA GLN A 308 -4.21 -5.17 15.51
C GLN A 308 -3.12 -6.07 16.12
N LEU A 309 -1.89 -6.13 15.57
CA LEU A 309 -0.79 -6.91 16.13
C LEU A 309 -0.14 -6.24 17.35
N GLY A 310 -0.31 -4.94 17.51
CA GLY A 310 0.29 -4.17 18.60
C GLY A 310 -0.01 -4.70 19.99
N PRO A 311 -1.31 -4.80 20.37
CA PRO A 311 -1.68 -5.36 21.67
C PRO A 311 -1.09 -6.76 21.90
N PHE A 312 -1.11 -7.65 20.90
CA PHE A 312 -0.53 -8.98 21.04
C PHE A 312 0.99 -8.94 21.31
N CYS A 313 1.73 -8.05 20.63
CA CYS A 313 3.16 -7.88 20.86
C CYS A 313 3.49 -7.24 22.22
N VAL A 314 2.54 -6.51 22.83
CA VAL A 314 2.70 -5.98 24.20
C VAL A 314 2.56 -7.11 25.22
N TYR A 315 1.61 -8.03 25.03
CA TYR A 315 1.37 -9.15 25.95
C TYR A 315 2.31 -10.35 25.74
N ASP A 316 2.84 -10.54 24.52
CA ASP A 316 3.73 -11.64 24.17
C ASP A 316 5.12 -11.13 23.70
N PRO A 317 6.14 -11.14 24.58
CA PRO A 317 7.50 -10.75 24.24
C PRO A 317 8.15 -11.60 23.14
N ALA A 318 7.77 -12.88 23.00
CA ALA A 318 8.30 -13.75 21.97
C ALA A 318 7.74 -13.36 20.59
N MET A 319 6.45 -13.02 20.51
CA MET A 319 5.83 -12.49 19.30
C MET A 319 6.43 -11.14 18.90
N ASN A 320 6.69 -10.26 19.87
CA ASN A 320 7.32 -8.97 19.62
C ASN A 320 8.73 -9.13 19.04
N ARG A 321 9.53 -10.04 19.62
CA ARG A 321 10.87 -10.39 19.12
C ARG A 321 10.79 -10.98 17.71
N LEU A 322 9.87 -11.90 17.47
CA LEU A 322 9.66 -12.52 16.16
C LEU A 322 9.30 -11.47 15.09
N LEU A 323 8.47 -10.48 15.44
CA LEU A 323 8.13 -9.39 14.55
C LEU A 323 9.36 -8.55 14.18
N CYS A 324 10.22 -8.21 15.15
CA CYS A 324 11.49 -7.54 14.88
C CYS A 324 12.37 -8.36 13.92
N ASP A 325 12.47 -9.66 14.16
CA ASP A 325 13.29 -10.60 13.38
C ASP A 325 12.82 -10.65 11.92
N LEU A 326 11.51 -10.78 11.72
CA LEU A 326 10.88 -10.82 10.41
C LEU A 326 11.08 -9.54 9.61
N ILE A 327 10.84 -8.39 10.23
CA ILE A 327 11.01 -7.09 9.57
C ILE A 327 12.46 -6.93 9.10
N LEU A 328 13.42 -7.18 9.98
CA LEU A 328 14.83 -7.05 9.64
C LEU A 328 15.27 -8.08 8.59
N HIS A 329 14.81 -9.33 8.69
CA HIS A 329 15.11 -10.39 7.73
C HIS A 329 14.64 -10.03 6.32
N TYR A 330 13.38 -9.65 6.15
CA TYR A 330 12.85 -9.32 4.81
C TYR A 330 13.43 -7.99 4.28
N LEU A 331 13.80 -7.04 5.14
CA LEU A 331 14.60 -5.88 4.74
C LEU A 331 16.02 -6.26 4.27
N ASN A 332 16.55 -7.42 4.64
CA ASN A 332 17.80 -7.92 4.07
C ASN A 332 17.54 -8.56 2.71
N VAL A 333 16.61 -9.53 2.65
CA VAL A 333 16.29 -10.30 1.44
C VAL A 333 15.92 -9.40 0.26
N PHE A 334 14.99 -8.46 0.43
CA PHE A 334 14.52 -7.64 -0.68
C PHE A 334 15.53 -6.60 -1.17
N SER A 335 16.52 -6.25 -0.36
CA SER A 335 17.56 -5.30 -0.75
C SER A 335 18.70 -5.90 -1.57
N GLU A 336 18.84 -7.23 -1.58
CA GLU A 336 19.77 -7.95 -2.45
C GLU A 336 19.21 -8.06 -3.87
N ILE A 337 17.88 -8.17 -3.99
CA ILE A 337 17.16 -8.21 -5.27
C ILE A 337 17.23 -6.87 -6.03
N GLU A 338 17.37 -5.74 -5.33
CA GLU A 338 17.58 -4.43 -5.98
C GLU A 338 19.00 -4.24 -6.56
N ARG A 339 19.95 -5.15 -6.28
CA ARG A 339 21.34 -5.10 -6.77
C ARG A 339 21.64 -6.07 -7.92
N THR A 340 20.71 -6.96 -8.25
CA THR A 340 20.75 -7.90 -9.39
C THR A 340 19.80 -7.44 -10.47
#